data_AF-A0A0S8F364-F1
#
_entry.id   AF-A0A0S8F364-F1
#
_cell.length_a   1.000
_cell.length_b   1.000
_cell.length_c   1.000
_cell.angle_alpha   90.00
_cell.angle_beta   90.00
_cell.angle_gamma   90.00
#
_symmetry.space_group_name_H-M   'P 1'
#
loop_
_entity.id
_entity.type
_entity.pdbx_description
1 polymer ?
#
loop_
_entity_poly.entity_id
_entity_poly.type
_entity_poly.pdbx_seq_one_letter_code
_entity_poly.pdbx_strand_id
1 'polypeptide(L)'
;MSAVPYRAIGGRNEMLKVLLTALAATIATAAFGQPPAGDRSGAVQQAQIRASAAYRELEQAQYELKLAEQDYINTQDAYRAAPPPAADIKRELDKMKKALDSAKAREARARKAHKAALDAVEKAWGRPPKSQ
;
A
#
# COMPACT_ATOMS: atom_id res chain seq x y z
N MET A 1 -4.85 55.36 -14.09
CA MET A 1 -4.72 54.62 -12.83
C MET A 1 -5.63 53.41 -12.91
N SER A 2 -5.07 52.24 -13.24
CA SER A 2 -5.84 51.01 -13.49
C SER A 2 -5.64 50.05 -12.32
N ALA A 3 -6.73 49.66 -11.68
CA ALA A 3 -6.76 48.70 -10.58
C ALA A 3 -6.63 47.27 -11.14
N VAL A 4 -5.66 46.52 -10.61
CA VAL A 4 -5.50 45.08 -10.88
C VAL A 4 -6.19 44.33 -9.72
N PRO A 5 -7.23 43.51 -9.97
CA PRO A 5 -7.76 42.63 -8.94
C PRO A 5 -6.92 41.34 -8.89
N TYR A 6 -6.16 41.13 -7.82
CA TYR A 6 -5.55 39.83 -7.53
C TYR A 6 -6.55 38.95 -6.79
N ARG A 7 -7.02 37.92 -7.50
CA ARG A 7 -7.93 36.87 -7.03
C ARG A 7 -7.12 35.75 -6.35
N ALA A 8 -7.60 35.33 -5.18
CA ALA A 8 -7.50 33.99 -4.58
C ALA A 8 -6.11 33.30 -4.46
N ILE A 9 -5.52 33.31 -3.25
CA ILE A 9 -4.57 32.28 -2.82
C ILE A 9 -5.38 31.13 -2.20
N GLY A 10 -5.94 30.28 -3.07
CA GLY A 10 -6.55 29.00 -2.72
C GLY A 10 -5.81 27.85 -3.41
N GLY A 11 -4.48 27.81 -3.29
CA GLY A 11 -3.63 26.98 -4.19
C GLY A 11 -2.90 25.79 -3.57
N ARG A 12 -3.01 25.54 -2.25
CA ARG A 12 -2.23 24.45 -1.61
C ARG A 12 -3.00 23.16 -1.34
N ASN A 13 -4.32 23.24 -1.15
CA ASN A 13 -5.13 22.05 -0.81
C ASN A 13 -5.76 21.37 -2.04
N GLU A 14 -5.78 22.02 -3.20
CA GLU A 14 -6.29 21.46 -4.46
C GLU A 14 -5.20 20.67 -5.20
N MET A 15 -3.93 21.07 -5.10
CA MET A 15 -2.82 20.40 -5.79
C MET A 15 -2.53 19.00 -5.23
N LEU A 16 -2.73 18.81 -3.92
CA LEU A 16 -2.68 17.50 -3.26
C LEU A 16 -3.87 16.60 -3.64
N LYS A 17 -5.04 17.17 -3.95
CA LYS A 17 -6.20 16.41 -4.44
C LYS A 17 -6.04 15.98 -5.89
N VAL A 18 -5.45 16.82 -6.74
CA VAL A 18 -5.16 16.46 -8.14
C VAL A 18 -4.13 15.33 -8.23
N LEU A 19 -3.11 15.34 -7.35
CA LEU A 19 -2.12 14.25 -7.29
C LEU A 19 -2.69 12.92 -6.77
N LEU A 20 -3.72 12.96 -5.91
CA LEU A 20 -4.39 11.75 -5.40
C LEU A 20 -5.43 11.16 -6.37
N THR A 21 -5.90 11.92 -7.35
CA THR A 21 -6.96 11.44 -8.28
C THR A 21 -6.38 10.77 -9.54
N ALA A 22 -5.08 10.89 -9.81
CA ALA A 22 -4.43 10.28 -10.97
C ALA A 22 -4.06 8.80 -10.78
N LEU A 23 -4.13 8.26 -9.55
CA LEU A 23 -3.71 6.88 -9.25
C LEU A 23 -4.86 5.85 -9.32
N ALA A 24 -5.99 6.18 -9.96
CA ALA A 24 -7.19 5.35 -9.95
C ALA A 24 -7.64 4.82 -11.33
N ALA A 25 -6.88 5.03 -12.40
CA ALA A 25 -7.34 4.68 -13.74
C ALA A 25 -6.27 4.01 -14.60
N THR A 26 -6.00 2.72 -14.35
CA THR A 26 -5.55 1.77 -15.39
C THR A 26 -5.65 0.33 -14.90
N ILE A 27 -6.87 -0.15 -14.65
CA ILE A 27 -7.16 -1.58 -14.84
C ILE A 27 -7.65 -1.70 -16.28
N ALA A 28 -6.70 -1.68 -17.21
CA ALA A 28 -6.96 -2.16 -18.56
C ALA A 28 -7.22 -3.66 -18.43
N THR A 29 -8.45 -4.07 -18.73
CA THR A 29 -8.85 -5.44 -19.01
C THR A 29 -7.77 -6.15 -19.81
N ALA A 30 -7.05 -7.06 -19.16
CA ALA A 30 -6.19 -8.01 -19.83
C ALA A 30 -7.10 -8.91 -20.68
N ALA A 31 -7.20 -8.60 -21.97
CA ALA A 31 -7.65 -9.56 -22.95
C ALA A 31 -6.69 -10.76 -22.87
N PHE A 32 -7.23 -11.90 -22.45
CA PHE A 32 -6.52 -13.16 -22.30
C PHE A 32 -6.12 -13.70 -23.69
N GLY A 33 -5.07 -13.13 -24.27
CA GLY A 33 -4.32 -13.80 -25.31
C GLY A 33 -3.48 -14.89 -24.64
N GLN A 34 -3.92 -16.15 -24.73
CA GLN A 34 -3.05 -17.28 -24.40
C GLN A 34 -1.80 -17.19 -25.28
N PRO A 35 -0.59 -17.02 -24.72
CA PRO A 35 0.60 -17.03 -25.54
C PRO A 35 0.73 -18.40 -26.22
N PRO A 36 1.16 -18.45 -27.49
CA PRO A 36 1.37 -19.71 -28.19
C PRO A 36 2.29 -20.60 -27.37
N ALA A 37 2.00 -21.90 -27.35
CA ALA A 37 2.75 -22.92 -26.63
C ALA A 37 4.23 -22.88 -27.05
N GLY A 38 5.04 -22.11 -26.31
CA GLY A 38 6.43 -21.85 -26.68
C GLY A 38 7.09 -20.71 -25.88
N ASP A 39 6.35 -19.69 -25.44
CA ASP A 39 6.97 -18.51 -24.79
C ASP A 39 6.99 -18.58 -23.26
N ARG A 40 7.67 -19.60 -22.72
CA ARG A 40 7.94 -19.71 -21.26
C ARG A 40 8.72 -18.50 -20.74
N SER A 41 9.58 -17.91 -21.57
CA SER A 41 10.36 -16.70 -21.25
C SER A 41 9.47 -15.51 -20.90
N GLY A 42 8.45 -15.20 -21.72
CA GLY A 42 7.54 -14.09 -21.46
C GLY A 42 6.71 -14.28 -20.18
N ALA A 43 6.21 -15.51 -19.95
CA ALA A 43 5.45 -15.83 -18.74
C ALA A 43 6.28 -15.70 -17.45
N VAL A 44 7.54 -16.17 -17.48
CA VAL A 44 8.48 -16.04 -16.36
C VAL A 44 8.80 -14.57 -16.10
N GLN A 45 9.11 -13.80 -17.14
CA GLN A 45 9.45 -12.38 -17.01
C GLN A 45 8.28 -11.59 -16.41
N GLN A 46 7.05 -11.84 -16.88
CA GLN A 46 5.86 -11.19 -16.34
C GLN A 46 5.62 -11.56 -14.86
N ALA A 47 5.81 -12.83 -14.51
CA ALA A 47 5.69 -13.27 -13.12
C ALA A 47 6.73 -12.61 -12.21
N GLN A 48 7.98 -12.46 -12.68
CA GLN A 48 9.05 -11.78 -11.94
C GLN A 48 8.73 -10.31 -11.71
N ILE A 49 8.23 -9.59 -12.73
CA ILE A 49 7.81 -8.19 -12.59
C ILE A 49 6.73 -8.05 -11.52
N ARG A 50 5.73 -8.94 -11.52
CA ARG A 50 4.65 -8.94 -10.50
C ARG A 50 5.20 -9.25 -9.11
N ALA A 51 6.14 -10.18 -8.98
CA ALA A 51 6.78 -10.49 -7.70
C ALA A 51 7.58 -9.30 -7.16
N SER A 52 8.35 -8.61 -8.00
CA SER A 52 9.07 -7.39 -7.61
C SER A 52 8.13 -6.26 -7.20
N ALA A 53 7.01 -6.06 -7.90
CA ALA A 53 6.01 -5.06 -7.52
C ALA A 53 5.37 -5.40 -6.16
N ALA A 54 4.95 -6.65 -5.97
CA ALA A 54 4.35 -7.10 -4.71
C ALA A 54 5.35 -7.05 -3.53
N TYR A 55 6.65 -7.22 -3.79
CA TYR A 55 7.69 -7.06 -2.78
C TYR A 55 7.79 -5.59 -2.33
N ARG A 56 7.80 -4.62 -3.25
CA ARG A 56 7.82 -3.20 -2.90
C ARG A 56 6.56 -2.78 -2.11
N GLU A 57 5.40 -3.30 -2.50
CA GLU A 57 4.15 -3.07 -1.75
C GLU A 57 4.23 -3.65 -0.33
N LEU A 58 4.86 -4.81 -0.15
CA LEU A 58 5.10 -5.39 1.17
C LEU A 58 6.05 -4.52 2.01
N GLU A 59 7.15 -4.04 1.44
CA GLU A 59 8.08 -3.13 2.14
C GLU A 59 7.37 -1.85 2.58
N GLN A 60 6.56 -1.26 1.71
CA GLN A 60 5.77 -0.08 2.04
C GLN A 60 4.76 -0.38 3.16
N ALA A 61 4.03 -1.50 3.09
CA ALA A 61 3.05 -1.86 4.11
C ALA A 61 3.71 -2.15 5.47
N GLN A 62 4.92 -2.72 5.48
CA GLN A 62 5.71 -2.91 6.70
C GLN A 62 6.19 -1.58 7.29
N TYR A 63 6.57 -0.62 6.44
CA TYR A 63 6.91 0.72 6.88
C TYR A 63 5.71 1.45 7.49
N GLU A 64 4.55 1.43 6.83
CA GLU A 64 3.30 1.99 7.34
C GLU A 64 2.88 1.36 8.68
N LEU A 65 3.07 0.04 8.83
CA LEU A 65 2.81 -0.66 10.09
C LEU A 65 3.71 -0.12 11.22
N LYS A 66 5.01 0.02 10.98
CA LYS A 66 5.94 0.54 12.01
C LYS A 66 5.60 1.96 12.44
N LEU A 67 5.21 2.82 11.50
CA LEU A 67 4.75 4.17 11.81
C LEU A 67 3.49 4.13 12.69
N ALA A 68 2.48 3.34 12.30
CA ALA A 68 1.24 3.23 13.07
C ALA A 68 1.46 2.61 14.47
N GLU A 69 2.41 1.68 14.60
CA GLU A 69 2.82 1.14 15.91
C GLU A 69 3.43 2.23 16.80
N GLN A 70 4.32 3.04 16.25
CA GLN A 70 4.94 4.14 16.98
C GLN A 70 3.91 5.20 17.40
N ASP A 71 3.01 5.60 16.50
CA ASP A 71 1.94 6.56 16.81
C ASP A 71 1.02 6.03 17.91
N TYR A 72 0.67 4.75 17.87
CA TYR A 72 -0.14 4.11 18.91
C TYR A 72 0.57 4.08 20.26
N ILE A 73 1.85 3.70 20.31
CA ILE A 73 2.64 3.66 21.55
C ILE A 73 2.77 5.06 22.15
N ASN A 74 3.16 6.05 21.34
CA ASN A 74 3.28 7.44 21.77
C ASN A 74 1.97 7.98 22.35
N THR A 75 0.85 7.72 21.67
CA THR A 75 -0.47 8.16 22.12
C THR A 75 -0.93 7.41 23.38
N GLN A 76 -0.59 6.12 23.48
CA GLN A 76 -0.88 5.31 24.66
C GLN A 76 -0.14 5.83 25.90
N ASP A 77 1.13 6.19 25.74
CA ASP A 77 1.93 6.74 26.84
C ASP A 77 1.44 8.13 27.24
N ALA A 78 1.06 8.98 26.28
CA ALA A 78 0.39 10.26 26.56
C ALA A 78 -0.93 10.07 27.33
N TYR A 79 -1.75 9.08 26.96
CA TYR A 79 -2.98 8.76 27.68
C TYR A 79 -2.72 8.30 29.12
N ARG A 80 -1.68 7.48 29.34
CA ARG A 80 -1.29 7.01 30.67
C ARG A 80 -0.75 8.13 31.56
N ALA A 81 -0.07 9.11 30.98
CA ALA A 81 0.48 10.25 31.70
C ALA A 81 -0.55 11.36 32.01
N ALA A 82 -1.69 11.36 31.31
CA ALA A 82 -2.68 12.43 31.43
C ALA A 82 -3.53 12.32 32.71
N PRO A 83 -3.78 13.44 33.43
CA PRO A 83 -4.69 13.44 34.57
C PRO A 83 -6.16 13.29 34.11
N PRO A 84 -7.04 12.65 34.92
CA PRO A 84 -8.46 12.55 34.58
C PRO A 84 -9.17 13.92 34.61
N PRO A 85 -10.16 14.17 33.73
CA PRO A 85 -10.58 13.31 32.61
C PRO A 85 -9.77 13.58 31.32
N ALA A 86 -9.13 12.54 30.78
CA ALA A 86 -8.36 12.61 29.53
C ALA A 86 -9.18 12.17 28.30
N ALA A 87 -10.41 12.67 28.16
CA ALA A 87 -11.37 12.18 27.17
C ALA A 87 -10.90 12.39 25.72
N ASP A 88 -10.24 13.51 25.42
CA ASP A 88 -9.74 13.80 24.07
C ASP A 88 -8.56 12.91 23.71
N ILE A 89 -7.64 12.69 24.65
CA ILE A 89 -6.49 11.79 24.44
C ILE A 89 -6.96 10.34 24.29
N LYS A 90 -8.02 9.94 25.01
CA LYS A 90 -8.66 8.63 24.82
C LYS A 90 -9.21 8.46 23.40
N ARG A 91 -9.88 9.48 22.86
CA ARG A 91 -10.40 9.45 21.48
C ARG A 91 -9.27 9.33 20.46
N GLU A 92 -8.17 10.05 20.68
CA GLU A 92 -7.01 9.95 19.79
C GLU A 92 -6.35 8.56 19.89
N LEU A 93 -6.26 7.97 21.08
CA LEU A 93 -5.79 6.60 21.28
C LEU A 93 -6.64 5.58 20.52
N ASP A 94 -7.97 5.70 20.58
CA ASP A 94 -8.89 4.83 19.84
C ASP A 94 -8.73 4.99 18.32
N LYS A 95 -8.45 6.21 17.85
CA LYS A 95 -8.16 6.49 16.43
C LYS A 95 -6.84 5.87 16.00
N MET A 96 -5.77 6.02 16.79
CA MET A 96 -4.47 5.39 16.50
C MET A 96 -4.53 3.87 16.52
N LYS A 97 -5.33 3.30 17.42
CA LYS A 97 -5.59 1.87 17.44
C LYS A 97 -6.21 1.37 16.13
N LYS A 98 -7.24 2.08 15.63
CA LYS A 98 -7.87 1.75 14.34
C LYS A 98 -6.89 1.89 13.17
N ALA A 99 -6.03 2.90 13.19
CA ALA A 99 -4.98 3.08 12.18
C ALA A 99 -3.99 1.91 12.19
N LEU A 100 -3.54 1.49 13.38
CA LEU A 100 -2.67 0.32 13.57
C LEU A 100 -3.32 -0.97 13.05
N ASP A 101 -4.57 -1.23 13.40
CA ASP A 101 -5.29 -2.42 12.93
C ASP A 101 -5.45 -2.42 11.40
N SER A 102 -5.72 -1.24 10.81
CA SER A 102 -5.75 -1.08 9.35
C SER A 102 -4.37 -1.35 8.71
N ALA A 103 -3.28 -0.86 9.31
CA ALA A 103 -1.92 -1.09 8.80
C ALA A 103 -1.54 -2.59 8.87
N LYS A 104 -1.88 -3.28 9.96
CA LYS A 104 -1.72 -4.74 10.09
C LYS A 104 -2.48 -5.49 8.99
N ALA A 105 -3.71 -5.08 8.71
CA ALA A 105 -4.51 -5.70 7.64
C ALA A 105 -3.88 -5.48 6.25
N ARG A 106 -3.29 -4.31 5.99
CA ARG A 106 -2.57 -4.02 4.74
C ARG A 106 -1.30 -4.87 4.62
N GLU A 107 -0.49 -4.95 5.67
CA GLU A 107 0.72 -5.77 5.70
C GLU A 107 0.39 -7.24 5.41
N ALA A 108 -0.63 -7.79 6.07
CA ALA A 108 -1.05 -9.17 5.86
C ALA A 108 -1.50 -9.44 4.41
N ARG A 109 -2.22 -8.48 3.81
CA ARG A 109 -2.64 -8.57 2.40
C ARG A 109 -1.45 -8.49 1.45
N ALA A 110 -0.54 -7.55 1.65
CA ALA A 110 0.66 -7.38 0.84
C ALA A 110 1.57 -8.61 0.93
N ARG A 111 1.73 -9.17 2.13
CA ARG A 111 2.48 -10.41 2.36
C ARG A 111 1.88 -11.58 1.59
N LYS A 112 0.55 -11.72 1.63
CA LYS A 112 -0.16 -12.75 0.86
C LYS A 112 0.00 -12.56 -0.65
N ALA A 113 -0.08 -11.32 -1.13
CA ALA A 113 0.12 -10.98 -2.54
C ALA A 113 1.53 -11.31 -3.02
N HIS A 114 2.56 -10.93 -2.24
CA HIS A 114 3.95 -11.26 -2.53
C HIS A 114 4.18 -12.77 -2.59
N LYS A 115 3.66 -13.52 -1.62
CA LYS A 115 3.74 -14.99 -1.64
C LYS A 115 3.08 -15.58 -2.88
N ALA A 116 1.86 -15.13 -3.23
CA ALA A 116 1.17 -15.60 -4.42
C ALA A 116 1.93 -15.26 -5.72
N ALA A 117 2.62 -14.12 -5.76
CA ALA A 117 3.45 -13.74 -6.90
C ALA A 117 4.70 -14.63 -7.02
N LEU A 118 5.36 -14.98 -5.90
CA LEU A 118 6.46 -15.94 -5.90
C LEU A 118 6.00 -17.34 -6.36
N ASP A 119 4.85 -17.81 -5.88
CA ASP A 119 4.27 -19.08 -6.33
C ASP A 119 3.99 -19.07 -7.85
N ALA A 120 3.61 -17.93 -8.42
CA ALA A 120 3.41 -17.77 -9.85
C ALA A 120 4.72 -17.81 -10.64
N VAL A 121 5.81 -17.24 -10.10
CA VAL A 121 7.16 -17.36 -10.68
C VAL A 121 7.59 -18.83 -10.69
N GLU A 122 7.44 -19.55 -9.57
CA GLU A 122 7.80 -20.97 -9.47
C GLU A 122 7.02 -21.81 -10.49
N LYS A 123 5.72 -21.56 -10.66
CA LYS A 123 4.89 -22.23 -11.67
C LYS A 123 5.32 -21.90 -13.09
N ALA A 124 5.66 -20.65 -13.38
CA ALA A 124 6.10 -20.21 -14.72
C ALA A 124 7.44 -20.84 -15.12
N TRP A 125 8.34 -21.06 -14.16
CA TRP A 125 9.59 -21.78 -14.37
C TRP A 125 9.37 -23.28 -14.66
N GLY A 126 8.23 -23.84 -14.24
CA GLY A 126 7.93 -25.25 -14.34
C GLY A 126 8.81 -26.03 -13.37
N ARG A 127 8.25 -26.49 -12.25
CA ARG A 127 8.95 -27.43 -11.36
C ARG A 127 9.61 -28.53 -12.21
N PRO A 128 10.93 -28.76 -12.11
CA PRO A 128 11.48 -30.00 -12.65
C PRO A 128 10.76 -31.17 -11.95
N PRO A 129 10.42 -32.26 -12.67
CA PRO A 129 9.84 -33.43 -12.01
C PRO A 129 10.78 -33.84 -10.89
N LYS A 130 10.24 -34.11 -9.69
CA LYS A 130 10.99 -34.83 -8.67
C LYS A 130 11.39 -36.15 -9.31
N SER A 131 12.68 -36.32 -9.59
CA SER A 131 13.25 -37.62 -9.95
C SER A 131 12.89 -38.57 -8.81
N GLN A 132 11.99 -39.51 -9.09
CA GLN A 132 11.70 -40.65 -8.22
C GLN A 132 12.92 -41.57 -8.18
#